data_AF-A0A3N5YWA6-F1
#
_entry.id   AF-A0A3N5YWA6-F1
#
_cell.length_a   1.000
_cell.length_b   1.000
_cell.length_c   1.000
_cell.angle_alpha   90.00
_cell.angle_beta   90.00
_cell.angle_gamma   90.00
#
_symmetry.space_group_name_H-M   'P 1'
#
loop_
_entity.id
_entity.type
_entity.pdbx_description
1 polymer ?
#
loop_
_entity_poly.entity_id
_entity_poly.type
_entity_poly.pdbx_seq_one_letter_code
_entity_poly.pdbx_strand_id
1 'polypeptide(L)'
;MTNRTIVQSMSVLVVMCLTAPQPRAQADMTVSNSTLTVSGSGVVNLCGRTMQFTPTAQLSETGGGRITGGRLTTTRPLVNPTLLNVAGFGLTISSWANLGQTTVIRGHTGQLVNGNPGILRYFQVTPTNNSGLNADLVFRYHQAELNGIPESDLRLYYSTNGSTWTQRAGSLDVVANTFKVSGLSSFSYWTAASKGTDIQHFVDVPPSSPYFSFVEKIFAVSITAGCASSLFCPAATVTRAQMAIFLLKAKHGSSYTPPAATGIFSDVPPGYWARAWIEQLANEGITSGCGPGLYCPENVVTRAQMAVFLLKTKYGSAYSPAPYNPPVFLDVPVGHWARAFVEQLAAQGITAGCGPGIYCPDNPVTREQMAVFLTKAFGY
;
A
#
# COMPACT_ATOMS: atom_id res chain seq x y z
N MET A 1 -13.59 21.68 -24.54
CA MET A 1 -13.54 21.37 -23.10
C MET A 1 -13.90 22.62 -22.35
N THR A 2 -15.11 22.71 -21.82
CA THR A 2 -15.61 23.93 -21.18
C THR A 2 -15.28 23.85 -19.69
N ASN A 3 -14.29 24.61 -19.22
CA ASN A 3 -14.01 24.76 -17.79
C ASN A 3 -15.27 25.29 -17.11
N ARG A 4 -15.83 24.51 -16.18
CA ARG A 4 -16.94 24.97 -15.34
C ARG A 4 -16.35 25.62 -14.10
N THR A 5 -16.64 26.90 -13.92
CA THR A 5 -16.30 27.66 -12.71
C THR A 5 -17.38 27.42 -11.67
N ILE A 6 -17.01 26.86 -10.51
CA ILE A 6 -17.90 26.86 -9.34
C ILE A 6 -17.64 28.13 -8.54
N VAL A 7 -18.69 28.94 -8.32
CA VAL A 7 -18.69 30.11 -7.43
C VAL A 7 -19.86 29.92 -6.45
N GLN A 8 -19.69 29.12 -5.40
CA GLN A 8 -20.74 29.00 -4.37
C GLN A 8 -20.19 28.51 -3.03
N SER A 9 -20.63 29.17 -1.94
CA SER A 9 -20.60 28.64 -0.58
C SER A 9 -21.73 27.61 -0.46
N MET A 10 -21.41 26.32 -0.40
CA MET A 10 -22.42 25.25 -0.32
C MET A 10 -22.37 24.56 1.04
N SER A 11 -23.46 24.67 1.80
CA SER A 11 -23.63 24.01 3.09
C SER A 11 -23.88 22.49 2.97
N VAL A 12 -24.14 21.96 1.78
CA VAL A 12 -24.25 20.52 1.50
C VAL A 12 -23.86 20.26 0.05
N LEU A 13 -22.58 20.04 -0.23
CA LEU A 13 -22.15 19.43 -1.49
C LEU A 13 -21.66 18.01 -1.20
N VAL A 14 -22.55 17.03 -1.41
CA VAL A 14 -22.19 15.62 -1.50
C VAL A 14 -21.94 15.33 -2.98
N VAL A 15 -20.69 15.42 -3.44
CA VAL A 15 -20.33 14.81 -4.74
C VAL A 15 -20.04 13.35 -4.47
N MET A 16 -21.11 12.56 -4.40
CA MET A 16 -21.06 11.15 -4.81
C MET A 16 -20.46 11.11 -6.20
N CYS A 17 -19.57 10.15 -6.42
CA CYS A 17 -18.70 10.06 -7.58
C CYS A 17 -19.37 10.57 -8.86
N LEU A 18 -18.65 11.31 -9.70
CA LEU A 18 -19.13 11.76 -11.01
C LEU A 18 -19.36 10.56 -11.98
N THR A 19 -19.96 9.45 -11.56
CA THR A 19 -20.51 8.44 -12.45
C THR A 19 -21.81 8.99 -13.02
N ALA A 20 -21.72 9.69 -14.16
CA ALA A 20 -22.91 9.83 -14.99
C ALA A 20 -23.25 8.44 -15.53
N PRO A 21 -24.51 7.98 -15.46
CA PRO A 21 -24.96 7.02 -16.44
C PRO A 21 -24.89 7.74 -17.80
N GLN A 22 -24.25 7.14 -18.81
CA GLN A 22 -24.09 7.62 -20.20
C GLN A 22 -22.74 8.29 -20.56
N PRO A 23 -22.25 8.10 -21.81
CA PRO A 23 -20.90 8.45 -22.22
C PRO A 23 -20.80 9.95 -22.53
N ARG A 24 -20.64 10.78 -21.50
CA ARG A 24 -20.17 12.16 -21.67
C ARG A 24 -18.84 12.31 -20.95
N ALA A 25 -17.81 12.73 -21.70
CA ALA A 25 -16.54 13.16 -21.14
C ALA A 25 -16.80 14.33 -20.18
N GLN A 26 -16.79 14.04 -18.88
CA GLN A 26 -16.84 15.08 -17.85
C GLN A 26 -15.45 15.71 -17.73
N ALA A 27 -15.39 17.03 -17.52
CA ALA A 27 -14.16 17.81 -17.51
C ALA A 27 -13.55 17.99 -16.11
N ASP A 28 -12.30 18.46 -16.05
CA ASP A 28 -11.69 19.01 -14.84
C ASP A 28 -12.44 20.28 -14.39
N MET A 29 -12.29 20.63 -13.11
CA MET A 29 -13.02 21.73 -12.48
C MET A 29 -12.08 22.87 -12.12
N THR A 30 -12.53 24.12 -12.27
CA THR A 30 -11.79 25.31 -11.83
C THR A 30 -12.55 26.06 -10.74
N VAL A 31 -11.86 26.42 -9.66
CA VAL A 31 -12.38 27.29 -8.60
C VAL A 31 -11.73 28.66 -8.73
N SER A 32 -12.55 29.68 -8.97
CA SER A 32 -12.10 31.04 -9.28
C SER A 32 -12.55 32.04 -8.22
N ASN A 33 -11.62 32.84 -7.68
CA ASN A 33 -11.88 34.00 -6.82
C ASN A 33 -12.90 33.75 -5.67
N SER A 34 -12.92 32.54 -5.10
CA SER A 34 -13.86 32.13 -4.05
C SER A 34 -13.26 31.07 -3.13
N THR A 35 -13.88 30.90 -1.96
CA THR A 35 -13.55 29.83 -1.00
C THR A 35 -14.50 28.65 -1.20
N LEU A 36 -13.96 27.48 -1.58
CA LEU A 36 -14.68 26.22 -1.50
C LEU A 36 -14.70 25.77 -0.04
N THR A 37 -15.88 25.71 0.57
CA THR A 37 -16.03 25.23 1.96
C THR A 37 -16.65 23.83 1.97
N VAL A 38 -16.01 22.91 2.68
CA VAL A 38 -16.53 21.57 2.98
C VAL A 38 -16.65 21.47 4.49
N SER A 39 -17.88 21.43 5.00
CA SER A 39 -18.18 21.45 6.44
C SER A 39 -18.98 20.24 6.89
N GLY A 40 -19.02 19.99 8.21
CA GLY A 40 -19.75 18.87 8.80
C GLY A 40 -19.21 17.52 8.32
N SER A 41 -20.06 16.53 8.08
CA SER A 41 -19.65 15.20 7.61
C SER A 41 -19.51 15.08 6.08
N GLY A 42 -19.45 16.21 5.35
CA GLY A 42 -19.40 16.22 3.88
C GLY A 42 -18.09 15.64 3.33
N VAL A 43 -18.19 14.74 2.33
CA VAL A 43 -17.03 14.23 1.59
C VAL A 43 -17.20 14.52 0.11
N VAL A 44 -16.21 15.17 -0.49
CA VAL A 44 -16.13 15.41 -1.94
C VAL A 44 -15.10 14.46 -2.53
N ASN A 45 -15.53 13.46 -3.31
CA ASN A 45 -14.62 12.56 -4.01
C ASN A 45 -14.40 13.01 -5.46
N LEU A 46 -13.15 13.30 -5.85
CA LEU A 46 -12.83 13.76 -7.21
C LEU A 46 -12.75 12.63 -8.24
N CYS A 47 -12.85 11.36 -7.83
CA CYS A 47 -12.84 10.18 -8.71
C CYS A 47 -11.70 10.19 -9.74
N GLY A 48 -10.48 10.51 -9.29
CA GLY A 48 -9.27 10.54 -10.13
C GLY A 48 -9.04 11.82 -10.92
N ARG A 49 -9.95 12.81 -10.87
CA ARG A 49 -9.87 14.06 -11.63
C ARG A 49 -9.05 15.14 -10.93
N THR A 50 -8.79 16.23 -11.66
CA THR A 50 -8.09 17.40 -11.11
C THR A 50 -9.06 18.55 -10.84
N MET A 51 -8.94 19.17 -9.68
CA MET A 51 -9.58 20.45 -9.37
C MET A 51 -8.50 21.53 -9.26
N GLN A 52 -8.61 22.55 -10.11
CA GLN A 52 -7.64 23.64 -10.20
C GLN A 52 -8.15 24.88 -9.48
N PHE A 53 -7.38 25.36 -8.51
CA PHE A 53 -7.62 26.61 -7.78
C PHE A 53 -6.81 27.72 -8.43
N THR A 54 -7.51 28.76 -8.87
CA THR A 54 -6.87 30.04 -9.27
C THR A 54 -6.02 30.61 -8.11
N PRO A 55 -5.09 31.55 -8.39
CA PRO A 55 -4.15 32.04 -7.37
C PRO A 55 -4.80 32.62 -6.09
N THR A 56 -6.03 33.11 -6.19
CA THR A 56 -6.80 33.75 -5.10
C THR A 56 -7.78 32.79 -4.42
N ALA A 57 -8.17 31.69 -5.07
CA ALA A 57 -9.12 30.73 -4.53
C ALA A 57 -8.54 29.96 -3.34
N GLN A 58 -9.42 29.56 -2.43
CA GLN A 58 -9.07 28.87 -1.17
C GLN A 58 -9.98 27.66 -0.94
N LEU A 59 -9.47 26.67 -0.22
CA LEU A 59 -10.21 25.54 0.34
C LEU A 59 -10.35 25.74 1.85
N SER A 60 -11.55 25.48 2.38
CA SER A 60 -11.81 25.43 3.82
C SER A 60 -12.47 24.10 4.17
N GLU A 61 -11.75 23.23 4.87
CA GLU A 61 -12.23 21.94 5.37
C GLU A 61 -12.51 22.08 6.89
N THR A 62 -13.77 21.96 7.32
CA THR A 62 -14.17 22.14 8.74
C THR A 62 -15.15 21.05 9.19
N GLY A 63 -15.28 20.85 10.51
CA GLY A 63 -16.32 19.97 11.08
C GLY A 63 -16.27 18.48 10.67
N GLY A 64 -15.12 17.99 10.19
CA GLY A 64 -14.95 16.64 9.63
C GLY A 64 -15.04 16.55 8.11
N GLY A 65 -15.34 17.67 7.45
CA GLY A 65 -15.55 17.77 6.02
C GLY A 65 -14.23 17.66 5.26
N ARG A 66 -14.20 16.90 4.16
CA ARG A 66 -12.96 16.63 3.43
C ARG A 66 -13.13 16.42 1.93
N ILE A 67 -12.05 16.66 1.20
CA ILE A 67 -11.86 16.21 -0.18
C ILE A 67 -11.06 14.90 -0.18
N THR A 68 -11.50 13.94 -0.99
CA THR A 68 -10.83 12.65 -1.22
C THR A 68 -10.74 12.36 -2.71
N GLY A 69 -9.86 11.44 -3.11
CA GLY A 69 -9.64 11.07 -4.51
C GLY A 69 -9.07 12.20 -5.39
N GLY A 70 -8.54 11.85 -6.56
CA GLY A 70 -8.02 12.82 -7.53
C GLY A 70 -6.93 13.75 -6.99
N ARG A 71 -6.79 14.93 -7.61
CA ARG A 71 -5.76 15.93 -7.30
C ARG A 71 -6.36 17.33 -7.14
N LEU A 72 -5.83 18.08 -6.18
CA LEU A 72 -6.01 19.52 -6.07
C LEU A 72 -4.75 20.21 -6.54
N THR A 73 -4.87 21.23 -7.39
CA THR A 73 -3.73 21.96 -7.94
C THR A 73 -3.93 23.46 -7.78
N THR A 74 -2.88 24.19 -7.38
CA THR A 74 -2.84 25.65 -7.47
C THR A 74 -1.46 26.10 -7.93
N THR A 75 -1.40 27.23 -8.64
CA THR A 75 -0.15 27.93 -8.95
C THR A 75 -0.32 29.38 -8.53
N ARG A 76 0.58 29.90 -7.68
CA ARG A 76 0.51 31.28 -7.17
C ARG A 76 1.88 31.82 -6.80
N PRO A 77 2.07 33.15 -6.80
CA PRO A 77 3.33 33.76 -6.36
C PRO A 77 3.48 33.61 -4.84
N LEU A 78 4.62 33.07 -4.40
CA LEU A 78 4.99 32.95 -2.99
C LEU A 78 6.27 33.76 -2.72
N VAL A 79 6.08 35.00 -2.31
CA VAL A 79 7.17 35.95 -2.03
C VAL A 79 7.43 35.95 -0.54
N ASN A 80 8.54 35.30 -0.12
CA ASN A 80 8.97 35.22 1.29
C ASN A 80 7.82 34.79 2.23
N PRO A 81 7.16 33.64 1.96
CA PRO A 81 5.94 33.26 2.68
C PRO A 81 6.20 33.12 4.18
N THR A 82 5.21 33.49 4.99
CA THR A 82 5.23 33.35 6.46
C THR A 82 4.02 32.55 6.91
N LEU A 83 4.23 31.32 7.36
CA LEU A 83 3.18 30.40 7.86
C LEU A 83 1.94 30.33 6.95
N LEU A 84 2.14 30.28 5.63
CA LEU A 84 1.05 30.30 4.67
C LEU A 84 0.52 28.90 4.37
N ASN A 85 -0.72 28.60 4.74
CA ASN A 85 -1.43 27.42 4.25
C ASN A 85 -1.83 27.61 2.78
N VAL A 86 -1.09 27.00 1.86
CA VAL A 86 -1.22 27.29 0.43
C VAL A 86 -2.57 26.80 -0.09
N ALA A 87 -3.42 27.74 -0.51
CA ALA A 87 -4.79 27.50 -0.97
C ALA A 87 -5.70 26.77 0.04
N GLY A 88 -5.30 26.67 1.31
CA GLY A 88 -6.00 25.83 2.28
C GLY A 88 -5.81 24.32 2.09
N PHE A 89 -4.81 23.87 1.31
CA PHE A 89 -4.62 22.44 1.01
C PHE A 89 -4.11 21.62 2.21
N GLY A 90 -3.74 22.24 3.33
CA GLY A 90 -3.18 21.56 4.50
C GLY A 90 -1.66 21.44 4.45
N LEU A 91 -1.01 22.31 3.68
CA LEU A 91 0.44 22.45 3.65
C LEU A 91 0.81 23.90 3.95
N THR A 92 1.51 24.11 5.06
CA THR A 92 1.98 25.44 5.47
C THR A 92 3.44 25.61 5.10
N ILE A 93 3.77 26.69 4.41
CA ILE A 93 5.15 27.01 3.99
C ILE A 93 5.59 28.32 4.62
N SER A 94 6.81 28.36 5.14
CA SER A 94 7.53 29.60 5.47
C SER A 94 8.89 29.60 4.80
N SER A 95 9.39 30.74 4.34
CA SER A 95 10.75 30.85 3.79
C SER A 95 11.20 32.30 3.77
N TRP A 96 12.49 32.52 4.01
CA TRP A 96 13.11 33.83 3.83
C TRP A 96 13.43 34.12 2.36
N ALA A 97 13.34 33.13 1.47
CA ALA A 97 13.56 33.29 0.05
C ALA A 97 12.23 33.57 -0.68
N ASN A 98 12.34 34.26 -1.82
CA ASN A 98 11.24 34.38 -2.77
C ASN A 98 11.18 33.11 -3.63
N LEU A 99 10.11 32.32 -3.49
CA LEU A 99 9.90 31.07 -4.22
C LEU A 99 9.44 31.32 -5.67
N GLY A 100 8.98 32.53 -6.00
CA GLY A 100 8.40 32.87 -7.29
C GLY A 100 7.03 32.21 -7.50
N GLN A 101 6.67 31.93 -8.75
CA GLN A 101 5.47 31.13 -9.04
C GLN A 101 5.66 29.72 -8.51
N THR A 102 4.78 29.30 -7.61
CA THR A 102 4.87 28.00 -6.95
C THR A 102 3.62 27.20 -7.25
N THR A 103 3.82 26.03 -7.85
CA THR A 103 2.76 25.04 -8.03
C THR A 103 2.74 24.10 -6.84
N VAL A 104 1.56 23.95 -6.23
CA VAL A 104 1.31 22.99 -5.15
C VAL A 104 0.21 22.03 -5.60
N ILE A 105 0.50 20.74 -5.51
CA ILE A 105 -0.45 19.65 -5.76
C ILE A 105 -0.68 18.91 -4.45
N ARG A 106 -1.95 18.70 -4.06
CA ARG A 106 -2.36 17.73 -3.04
C ARG A 106 -3.02 16.55 -3.74
N GLY A 107 -2.44 15.36 -3.60
CA GLY A 107 -3.03 14.11 -4.09
C GLY A 107 -3.54 13.25 -2.94
N HIS A 108 -4.56 12.43 -3.23
CA HIS A 108 -5.28 11.62 -2.25
C HIS A 108 -5.06 10.11 -2.44
N THR A 109 -3.81 9.72 -2.74
CA THR A 109 -3.44 8.32 -3.00
C THR A 109 -2.21 7.96 -2.20
N GLY A 110 -2.23 6.78 -1.58
CA GLY A 110 -1.10 6.24 -0.84
C GLY A 110 0.13 6.07 -1.72
N GLN A 111 1.28 6.49 -1.21
CA GLN A 111 2.58 6.26 -1.85
C GLN A 111 3.18 4.97 -1.28
N LEU A 112 3.91 4.21 -2.09
CA LEU A 112 4.77 3.14 -1.57
C LEU A 112 6.14 3.74 -1.27
N VAL A 113 6.47 3.85 0.02
CA VAL A 113 7.71 4.43 0.52
C VAL A 113 8.63 3.29 0.92
N ASN A 114 9.59 2.95 0.06
CA ASN A 114 10.55 1.86 0.29
C ASN A 114 9.86 0.54 0.68
N GLY A 115 8.75 0.21 0.01
CA GLY A 115 7.95 -0.99 0.28
C GLY A 115 6.97 -0.87 1.47
N ASN A 116 6.98 0.25 2.20
CA ASN A 116 6.02 0.53 3.26
C ASN A 116 4.83 1.35 2.75
N PRO A 117 3.61 1.12 3.27
CA PRO A 117 2.47 1.97 2.94
C PRO A 117 2.69 3.39 3.46
N GLY A 118 2.45 4.37 2.59
CA GLY A 118 2.26 5.77 2.94
C GLY A 118 0.82 6.07 3.30
N ILE A 119 0.59 7.20 3.98
CA ILE A 119 -0.75 7.75 4.19
C ILE A 119 -1.39 8.08 2.83
N LEU A 120 -2.72 8.16 2.77
CA LEU A 120 -3.48 8.47 1.55
C LEU A 120 -3.38 9.96 1.14
N ARG A 121 -2.22 10.57 1.36
CA ARG A 121 -1.91 11.97 1.03
C ARG A 121 -0.46 12.14 0.62
N TYR A 122 -0.26 12.90 -0.45
CA TYR A 122 1.05 13.47 -0.78
C TYR A 122 0.91 14.91 -1.23
N PHE A 123 2.00 15.66 -1.12
CA PHE A 123 2.16 16.95 -1.75
C PHE A 123 3.29 16.91 -2.77
N GLN A 124 3.12 17.67 -3.85
CA GLN A 124 4.22 18.07 -4.72
C GLN A 124 4.29 19.59 -4.70
N VAL A 125 5.46 20.14 -4.38
CA VAL A 125 5.70 21.58 -4.31
C VAL A 125 6.83 21.93 -5.27
N THR A 126 6.50 22.75 -6.26
CA THR A 126 7.42 23.11 -7.34
C THR A 126 7.47 24.65 -7.46
N PRO A 127 8.37 25.31 -6.71
CA PRO A 127 8.61 26.74 -6.86
C PRO A 127 9.50 27.03 -8.07
N THR A 128 9.41 28.25 -8.60
CA THR A 128 10.30 28.72 -9.69
C THR A 128 11.73 28.80 -9.19
N ASN A 129 11.93 29.33 -7.99
CA ASN A 129 13.22 29.39 -7.33
C ASN A 129 13.24 28.26 -6.28
N ASN A 130 14.04 27.21 -6.51
CA ASN A 130 14.00 26.00 -5.68
C ASN A 130 15.37 25.60 -5.09
N SER A 131 16.19 26.58 -4.70
CA SER A 131 17.50 26.35 -4.10
C SER A 131 17.77 27.37 -2.99
N GLY A 132 18.52 26.97 -1.97
CA GLY A 132 18.91 27.85 -0.86
C GLY A 132 17.75 28.47 -0.07
N LEU A 133 16.59 27.80 -0.01
CA LEU A 133 15.35 28.42 0.45
C LEU A 133 15.29 28.73 1.95
N ASN A 134 16.06 28.01 2.77
CA ASN A 134 15.94 28.01 4.23
C ASN A 134 14.46 27.95 4.68
N ALA A 135 13.71 27.02 4.11
CA ALA A 135 12.26 26.98 4.25
C ALA A 135 11.81 26.02 5.36
N ASP A 136 10.68 26.35 5.96
CA ASP A 136 9.92 25.50 6.87
C ASP A 136 8.69 24.96 6.15
N LEU A 137 8.37 23.70 6.42
CA LEU A 137 7.20 23.01 5.92
C LEU A 137 6.44 22.37 7.08
N VAL A 138 5.15 22.70 7.20
CA VAL A 138 4.23 22.00 8.10
C VAL A 138 3.23 21.22 7.25
N PHE A 139 3.35 19.90 7.28
CA PHE A 139 2.44 18.96 6.65
C PHE A 139 1.34 18.62 7.64
N ARG A 140 0.09 18.94 7.31
CA ARG A 140 -1.07 18.53 8.11
C ARG A 140 -1.73 17.29 7.52
N TYR A 141 -1.94 16.28 8.37
CA TYR A 141 -2.66 15.07 8.02
C TYR A 141 -4.01 14.97 8.76
N HIS A 142 -4.83 14.02 8.35
CA HIS A 142 -6.08 13.67 9.00
C HIS A 142 -6.07 12.19 9.43
N GLN A 143 -6.77 11.82 10.50
CA GLN A 143 -6.79 10.41 10.94
C GLN A 143 -7.36 9.46 9.89
N ALA A 144 -8.39 9.89 9.16
CA ALA A 144 -9.04 9.09 8.11
C ALA A 144 -8.15 8.75 6.89
N GLU A 145 -6.95 9.34 6.77
CA GLU A 145 -6.01 9.07 5.67
C GLU A 145 -4.76 8.32 6.12
N LEU A 146 -4.68 7.90 7.39
CA LEU A 146 -3.52 7.19 7.93
C LEU A 146 -3.24 5.84 7.26
N ASN A 147 -4.15 5.31 6.45
CA ASN A 147 -3.95 4.06 5.71
C ASN A 147 -3.58 2.86 6.62
N GLY A 148 -4.18 2.81 7.82
CA GLY A 148 -3.89 1.78 8.83
C GLY A 148 -2.57 1.97 9.58
N ILE A 149 -1.83 3.05 9.35
CA ILE A 149 -0.53 3.30 9.99
C ILE A 149 -0.76 3.92 11.37
N PRO A 150 -0.23 3.34 12.46
CA PRO A 150 -0.25 3.96 13.78
C PRO A 150 0.51 5.29 13.77
N GLU A 151 -0.01 6.32 14.44
CA GLU A 151 0.64 7.64 14.44
C GLU A 151 2.05 7.61 15.04
N SER A 152 2.30 6.72 16.01
CA SER A 152 3.63 6.46 16.58
C SER A 152 4.68 6.03 15.55
N ASP A 153 4.21 5.44 14.45
CA ASP A 153 5.03 4.91 13.39
C ASP A 153 5.17 5.87 12.22
N LEU A 154 4.45 7.00 12.19
CA LEU A 154 4.57 7.92 11.07
C LEU A 154 5.95 8.58 11.03
N ARG A 155 6.52 8.66 9.84
CA ARG A 155 7.70 9.46 9.50
C ARG A 155 7.41 10.26 8.23
N LEU A 156 8.04 11.43 8.13
CA LEU A 156 7.94 12.27 6.93
C LEU A 156 9.03 11.86 5.92
N TYR A 157 8.64 11.74 4.66
CA TYR A 157 9.52 11.38 3.56
C TYR A 157 9.41 12.41 2.43
N TYR A 158 10.51 12.57 1.70
CA TYR A 158 10.56 13.36 0.48
C TYR A 158 11.10 12.54 -0.69
N SER A 159 10.75 12.95 -1.90
CA SER A 159 11.24 12.34 -3.14
C SER A 159 11.41 13.40 -4.22
N THR A 160 12.46 13.28 -5.03
CA THR A 160 12.68 14.16 -6.19
C THR A 160 11.94 13.69 -7.44
N ASN A 161 11.59 12.41 -7.52
CA ASN A 161 10.98 11.78 -8.69
C ASN A 161 9.60 11.14 -8.42
N GLY A 162 9.15 11.13 -7.16
CA GLY A 162 7.88 10.51 -6.74
C GLY A 162 7.95 8.99 -6.54
N SER A 163 9.11 8.38 -6.72
CA SER A 163 9.30 6.91 -6.66
C SER A 163 10.33 6.48 -5.62
N THR A 164 11.44 7.21 -5.50
CA THR A 164 12.51 6.94 -4.53
C THR A 164 12.37 7.89 -3.35
N TRP A 165 12.14 7.35 -2.16
CA TRP A 165 11.78 8.16 -0.99
C TRP A 165 12.88 8.13 0.07
N THR A 166 13.21 9.31 0.59
CA THR A 166 14.19 9.50 1.66
C THR A 166 13.49 10.07 2.89
N GLN A 167 13.76 9.52 4.06
CA GLN A 167 13.20 10.04 5.30
C GLN A 167 13.78 11.43 5.59
N ARG A 168 12.93 12.36 6.03
CA ARG A 168 13.35 13.67 6.51
C ARG A 168 13.06 13.75 8.00
N ALA A 169 14.11 14.00 8.79
CA ALA A 169 13.96 14.29 10.20
C ALA A 169 13.12 15.57 10.40
N GLY A 170 12.20 15.51 11.36
CA GLY A 170 11.27 16.58 11.70
C GLY A 170 10.53 16.23 12.99
N SER A 171 9.66 17.13 13.44
CA SER A 171 8.84 16.93 14.64
C SER A 171 7.43 16.51 14.26
N LEU A 172 6.98 15.37 14.77
CA LEU A 172 5.59 14.94 14.73
C LEU A 172 4.85 15.49 15.95
N ASP A 173 3.72 16.14 15.72
CA ASP A 173 2.73 16.51 16.73
C ASP A 173 1.42 15.78 16.42
N VAL A 174 1.15 14.72 17.19
CA VAL A 174 -0.06 13.88 17.04
C VAL A 174 -1.33 14.55 17.56
N VAL A 175 -1.21 15.56 18.42
CA VAL A 175 -2.37 16.32 18.91
C VAL A 175 -2.83 17.30 17.83
N ALA A 176 -1.88 17.97 17.18
CA ALA A 176 -2.16 18.88 16.07
C ALA A 176 -2.35 18.16 14.71
N ASN A 177 -2.01 16.87 14.63
CA ASN A 177 -1.90 16.09 13.39
C ASN A 177 -0.97 16.75 12.36
N THR A 178 0.25 17.11 12.79
CA THR A 178 1.22 17.79 11.92
C THR A 178 2.63 17.20 11.97
N PHE A 179 3.32 17.25 10.84
CA PHE A 179 4.77 17.14 10.77
C PHE A 179 5.36 18.51 10.46
N LYS A 180 6.36 18.94 11.23
CA LYS A 180 7.16 20.13 10.93
C LYS A 180 8.59 19.75 10.58
N VAL A 181 9.09 20.31 9.49
CA VAL A 181 10.50 20.29 9.12
C VAL A 181 10.97 21.71 8.86
N SER A 182 12.21 21.99 9.25
CA SER A 182 12.86 23.30 9.07
C SER A 182 14.14 23.18 8.25
N GLY A 183 14.61 24.33 7.75
CA GLY A 183 15.90 24.42 7.05
C GLY A 183 15.94 23.65 5.73
N LEU A 184 14.83 23.63 4.98
CA LEU A 184 14.78 23.04 3.65
C LEU A 184 15.52 23.92 2.65
N SER A 185 16.48 23.34 1.92
CA SER A 185 17.16 24.01 0.80
C SER A 185 16.31 24.03 -0.48
N SER A 186 15.34 23.12 -0.60
CA SER A 186 14.48 22.94 -1.77
C SER A 186 13.21 22.18 -1.39
N PHE A 187 12.18 22.29 -2.23
CA PHE A 187 10.95 21.52 -2.19
C PHE A 187 10.91 20.44 -3.29
N SER A 188 10.04 19.45 -3.11
CA SER A 188 9.89 18.29 -3.99
C SER A 188 8.53 17.59 -3.73
N TYR A 189 8.47 16.26 -3.88
CA TYR A 189 7.38 15.45 -3.34
C TYR A 189 7.54 15.23 -1.84
N TRP A 190 6.42 15.13 -1.12
CA TRP A 190 6.32 14.94 0.31
C TRP A 190 5.16 14.00 0.67
N THR A 191 5.38 13.04 1.56
CA THR A 191 4.32 12.21 2.14
C THR A 191 4.74 11.77 3.55
N ALA A 192 3.79 11.28 4.34
CA ALA A 192 4.11 10.53 5.55
C ALA A 192 3.91 9.03 5.26
N ALA A 193 4.75 8.19 5.86
CA ALA A 193 4.61 6.75 5.77
C ALA A 193 4.98 6.09 7.08
N SER A 194 4.66 4.81 7.20
CA SER A 194 5.19 4.02 8.30
C SER A 194 6.72 4.09 8.27
N LYS A 195 7.34 4.25 9.45
CA LYS A 195 8.79 4.16 9.68
C LYS A 195 9.37 2.89 9.06
N GLY A 196 8.52 1.88 8.84
CA GLY A 196 8.99 0.52 8.64
C GLY A 196 9.61 0.03 9.93
N THR A 197 9.66 -1.27 10.10
CA THR A 197 10.52 -1.90 11.10
C THR A 197 11.98 -1.61 10.72
N ASP A 198 12.52 -0.47 11.16
CA ASP A 198 13.95 -0.12 11.05
C ASP A 198 14.87 -1.08 11.85
N ILE A 199 14.28 -2.05 12.55
CA ILE A 199 15.02 -3.11 13.22
C ILE A 199 15.24 -4.21 12.20
N GLN A 200 16.47 -4.30 11.70
CA GLN A 200 16.92 -5.44 10.94
C GLN A 200 17.06 -6.65 11.87
N HIS A 201 16.13 -7.60 11.79
CA HIS A 201 16.23 -8.84 12.58
C HIS A 201 17.06 -9.90 11.85
N PHE A 202 17.11 -9.83 10.52
CA PHE A 202 17.84 -10.77 9.68
C PHE A 202 18.99 -10.09 8.96
N VAL A 203 20.22 -10.54 9.23
CA VAL A 203 21.43 -9.91 8.67
C VAL A 203 21.56 -10.09 7.16
N ASP A 204 20.91 -11.14 6.62
CA ASP A 204 20.87 -11.47 5.20
C ASP A 204 19.68 -10.84 4.45
N VAL A 205 18.88 -10.01 5.13
CA VAL A 205 17.86 -9.15 4.51
C VAL A 205 18.12 -7.70 4.96
N PRO A 206 19.02 -6.96 4.28
CA PRO A 206 19.33 -5.59 4.65
C PRO A 206 18.16 -4.64 4.38
N PRO A 207 18.08 -3.47 5.04
CA PRO A 207 17.04 -2.46 4.79
C PRO A 207 16.94 -1.96 3.33
N SER A 208 18.02 -2.12 2.54
CA SER A 208 18.03 -1.83 1.11
C SER A 208 17.36 -2.90 0.24
N SER A 209 17.07 -4.09 0.80
CA SER A 209 16.38 -5.16 0.09
C SER A 209 14.93 -4.76 -0.23
N PRO A 210 14.43 -4.99 -1.45
CA PRO A 210 13.02 -4.75 -1.78
C PRO A 210 12.06 -5.65 -0.99
N TYR A 211 12.57 -6.71 -0.37
CA TYR A 211 11.81 -7.64 0.45
C TYR A 211 11.84 -7.32 1.95
N PHE A 212 12.67 -6.36 2.38
CA PHE A 212 12.91 -6.04 3.78
C PHE A 212 11.62 -5.84 4.58
N SER A 213 10.77 -4.90 4.15
CA SER A 213 9.53 -4.59 4.85
C SER A 213 8.58 -5.79 4.96
N PHE A 214 8.51 -6.62 3.92
CA PHE A 214 7.65 -7.80 3.91
C PHE A 214 8.15 -8.88 4.86
N VAL A 215 9.46 -9.11 4.90
CA VAL A 215 10.09 -10.07 5.80
C VAL A 215 9.92 -9.65 7.25
N GLU A 216 10.18 -8.38 7.55
CA GLU A 216 10.07 -7.86 8.91
C GLU A 216 8.62 -7.85 9.40
N LYS A 217 7.64 -7.60 8.53
CA LYS A 217 6.21 -7.71 8.88
C LYS A 217 5.82 -9.11 9.33
N ILE A 218 6.17 -10.14 8.54
CA ILE A 218 5.83 -11.53 8.90
C ILE A 218 6.64 -12.04 10.11
N PHE A 219 7.81 -11.45 10.39
CA PHE A 219 8.55 -11.67 11.61
C PHE A 219 7.87 -11.03 12.82
N ALA A 220 7.46 -9.76 12.71
CA ALA A 220 6.79 -9.02 13.78
C ALA A 220 5.49 -9.71 14.24
N VAL A 221 4.75 -10.31 13.32
CA VAL A 221 3.57 -11.13 13.64
C VAL A 221 3.89 -12.60 13.88
N SER A 222 5.15 -12.97 14.09
CA SER A 222 5.62 -14.32 14.48
C SER A 222 5.15 -15.47 13.57
N ILE A 223 4.96 -15.17 12.27
CA ILE A 223 4.74 -16.18 11.23
C ILE A 223 6.04 -16.93 10.92
N THR A 224 7.18 -16.22 10.95
CA THR A 224 8.51 -16.77 10.72
C THR A 224 9.46 -16.40 11.86
N ALA A 225 10.43 -17.28 12.13
CA ALA A 225 11.57 -17.01 13.00
C ALA A 225 12.91 -16.98 12.22
N GLY A 226 12.85 -17.06 10.88
CA GLY A 226 14.03 -17.26 10.03
C GLY A 226 14.29 -18.73 9.71
N CYS A 227 15.42 -18.98 9.04
CA CYS A 227 15.95 -20.31 8.78
C CYS A 227 17.02 -20.71 9.80
N ALA A 228 17.68 -19.72 10.41
CA ALA A 228 18.65 -19.87 11.48
C ALA A 228 18.65 -18.59 12.34
N SER A 229 19.42 -18.59 13.42
CA SER A 229 19.57 -17.40 14.27
C SER A 229 20.05 -16.22 13.42
N SER A 230 19.28 -15.13 13.42
CA SER A 230 19.51 -13.91 12.62
C SER A 230 19.60 -14.10 11.10
N LEU A 231 19.18 -15.25 10.54
CA LEU A 231 19.13 -15.47 9.08
C LEU A 231 17.71 -15.78 8.61
N PHE A 232 17.27 -15.10 7.55
CA PHE A 232 16.00 -15.37 6.90
C PHE A 232 16.09 -16.41 5.79
N CYS A 233 17.24 -16.53 5.12
CA CYS A 233 17.48 -17.30 3.88
C CYS A 233 16.53 -16.89 2.73
N PRO A 234 16.57 -15.64 2.25
CA PRO A 234 15.57 -15.09 1.33
C PRO A 234 15.40 -15.88 0.02
N ALA A 235 16.51 -16.36 -0.56
CA ALA A 235 16.53 -17.10 -1.83
C ALA A 235 16.20 -18.60 -1.69
N ALA A 236 16.13 -19.14 -0.47
CA ALA A 236 15.80 -20.56 -0.28
C ALA A 236 14.34 -20.83 -0.67
N THR A 237 14.08 -21.97 -1.30
CA THR A 237 12.74 -22.41 -1.68
C THR A 237 11.95 -22.91 -0.48
N VAL A 238 10.63 -22.76 -0.52
CA VAL A 238 9.73 -23.18 0.56
C VAL A 238 9.16 -24.56 0.27
N THR A 239 9.33 -25.51 1.20
CA THR A 239 8.72 -26.84 1.10
C THR A 239 7.22 -26.78 1.43
N ARG A 240 6.46 -27.79 0.99
CA ARG A 240 5.03 -27.92 1.30
C ARG A 240 4.79 -28.00 2.81
N ALA A 241 5.63 -28.72 3.55
CA ALA A 241 5.56 -28.79 5.01
C ALA A 241 5.71 -27.41 5.66
N GLN A 242 6.70 -26.61 5.23
CA GLN A 242 6.89 -25.25 5.73
C GLN A 242 5.70 -24.34 5.38
N MET A 243 5.18 -24.45 4.14
CA MET A 243 4.05 -23.65 3.68
C MET A 243 2.78 -23.90 4.51
N ALA A 244 2.55 -25.13 4.98
CA ALA A 244 1.43 -25.43 5.86
C ALA A 244 1.46 -24.59 7.15
N ILE A 245 2.63 -24.47 7.78
CA ILE A 245 2.81 -23.65 8.98
C ILE A 245 2.56 -22.19 8.66
N PHE A 246 3.17 -21.67 7.60
CA PHE A 246 3.07 -20.25 7.25
C PHE A 246 1.63 -19.82 6.97
N LEU A 247 0.88 -20.61 6.19
CA LEU A 247 -0.51 -20.30 5.85
C LEU A 247 -1.44 -20.38 7.06
N LEU A 248 -1.31 -21.40 7.90
CA LEU A 248 -2.16 -21.55 9.08
C LEU A 248 -1.86 -20.47 10.13
N LYS A 249 -0.59 -20.10 10.35
CA LYS A 249 -0.24 -18.95 11.20
C LYS A 249 -0.74 -17.63 10.61
N ALA A 250 -0.64 -17.45 9.29
CA ALA A 250 -1.16 -16.24 8.65
C ALA A 250 -2.67 -16.09 8.82
N LYS A 251 -3.41 -17.21 8.72
CA LYS A 251 -4.87 -17.27 8.86
C LYS A 251 -5.37 -17.11 10.30
N HIS A 252 -4.77 -17.84 11.24
CA HIS A 252 -5.29 -17.97 12.61
C HIS A 252 -4.51 -17.17 13.65
N GLY A 253 -3.37 -16.59 13.27
CA GLY A 253 -2.47 -15.87 14.16
C GLY A 253 -1.30 -16.73 14.67
N SER A 254 -0.31 -16.07 15.28
CA SER A 254 0.96 -16.68 15.66
C SER A 254 0.88 -17.69 16.81
N SER A 255 -0.10 -17.55 17.69
CA SER A 255 -0.35 -18.45 18.82
C SER A 255 -1.13 -19.71 18.43
N TYR A 256 -1.59 -19.79 17.18
CA TYR A 256 -2.34 -20.94 16.72
C TYR A 256 -1.53 -22.23 16.83
N THR A 257 -2.17 -23.26 17.40
CA THR A 257 -1.63 -24.61 17.48
C THR A 257 -2.66 -25.54 16.86
N PRO A 258 -2.30 -26.33 15.83
CA PRO A 258 -3.24 -27.25 15.20
C PRO A 258 -3.64 -28.40 16.16
N PRO A 259 -4.80 -29.03 15.95
CA PRO A 259 -5.17 -30.25 16.65
C PRO A 259 -4.15 -31.38 16.46
N ALA A 260 -4.19 -32.36 17.38
CA ALA A 260 -3.33 -33.53 17.28
C ALA A 260 -3.58 -34.30 15.98
N ALA A 261 -2.49 -34.74 15.34
CA ALA A 261 -2.52 -35.49 14.10
C ALA A 261 -3.11 -36.90 14.28
N THR A 262 -3.94 -37.33 13.33
CA THR A 262 -4.57 -38.65 13.27
C THR A 262 -3.95 -39.58 12.22
N GLY A 263 -3.17 -39.05 11.28
CA GLY A 263 -2.44 -39.85 10.28
C GLY A 263 -3.18 -40.05 8.97
N ILE A 264 -3.52 -38.97 8.27
CA ILE A 264 -4.28 -39.03 7.01
C ILE A 264 -3.39 -39.24 5.77
N PHE A 265 -2.07 -39.01 5.89
CA PHE A 265 -1.11 -39.17 4.79
C PHE A 265 -0.06 -40.22 5.16
N SER A 266 0.19 -41.18 4.26
CA SER A 266 1.09 -42.32 4.49
C SER A 266 2.58 -41.94 4.41
N ASP A 267 2.91 -40.84 3.73
CA ASP A 267 4.26 -40.30 3.61
C ASP A 267 4.62 -39.27 4.69
N VAL A 268 3.76 -39.10 5.70
CA VAL A 268 4.00 -38.24 6.86
C VAL A 268 4.04 -39.09 8.13
N PRO A 269 5.21 -39.61 8.53
CA PRO A 269 5.32 -40.58 9.61
C PRO A 269 4.98 -39.97 10.99
N PRO A 270 4.67 -40.81 12.00
CA PRO A 270 4.57 -40.37 13.40
C PRO A 270 5.83 -39.61 13.82
N GLY A 271 5.63 -38.48 14.50
CA GLY A 271 6.72 -37.60 14.95
C GLY A 271 7.27 -36.65 13.89
N TYR A 272 6.80 -36.67 12.64
CA TYR A 272 7.19 -35.65 11.65
C TYR A 272 6.78 -34.25 12.13
N TRP A 273 7.74 -33.32 12.16
CA TRP A 273 7.62 -32.02 12.82
C TRP A 273 6.43 -31.17 12.35
N ALA A 274 6.04 -31.28 11.08
CA ALA A 274 4.92 -30.52 10.51
C ALA A 274 3.61 -31.33 10.47
N ARG A 275 3.56 -32.55 11.00
CA ARG A 275 2.44 -33.47 10.74
C ARG A 275 1.08 -32.88 11.13
N ALA A 276 0.95 -32.32 12.32
CA ALA A 276 -0.31 -31.69 12.76
C ALA A 276 -0.72 -30.50 11.87
N TRP A 277 0.25 -29.69 11.42
CA TRP A 277 0.01 -28.55 10.53
C TRP A 277 -0.44 -29.01 9.14
N ILE A 278 0.20 -30.05 8.61
CA ILE A 278 -0.14 -30.66 7.32
C ILE A 278 -1.57 -31.19 7.34
N GLU A 279 -1.92 -31.95 8.38
CA GLU A 279 -3.26 -32.52 8.52
C GLU A 279 -4.31 -31.43 8.71
N GLN A 280 -4.03 -30.40 9.51
CA GLN A 280 -4.93 -29.27 9.67
C GLN A 280 -5.14 -28.51 8.35
N LEU A 281 -4.09 -28.27 7.57
CA LEU A 281 -4.19 -27.61 6.26
C LEU A 281 -5.09 -28.41 5.30
N ALA A 282 -4.99 -29.74 5.35
CA ALA A 282 -5.84 -30.64 4.57
C ALA A 282 -7.30 -30.66 5.09
N ASN A 283 -7.50 -30.71 6.40
CA ASN A 283 -8.81 -30.66 7.04
C ASN A 283 -9.55 -29.33 6.76
N GLU A 284 -8.81 -28.24 6.59
CA GLU A 284 -9.35 -26.95 6.13
C GLU A 284 -9.62 -26.90 4.62
N GLY A 285 -9.43 -28.01 3.91
CA GLY A 285 -9.72 -28.14 2.47
C GLY A 285 -8.82 -27.28 1.57
N ILE A 286 -7.66 -26.84 2.08
CA ILE A 286 -6.72 -26.02 1.32
C ILE A 286 -5.91 -26.89 0.34
N THR A 287 -5.62 -28.14 0.70
CA THR A 287 -4.95 -29.12 -0.17
C THR A 287 -5.45 -30.54 0.08
N SER A 288 -5.45 -31.36 -0.96
CA SER A 288 -5.70 -32.82 -0.88
C SER A 288 -4.41 -33.65 -0.94
N GLY A 289 -3.24 -33.02 -0.86
CA GLY A 289 -1.95 -33.67 -1.06
C GLY A 289 -1.46 -33.64 -2.52
N CYS A 290 -0.51 -34.51 -2.84
CA CYS A 290 0.09 -34.65 -4.17
C CYS A 290 -0.39 -35.90 -4.93
N GLY A 291 -1.17 -36.75 -4.27
CA GLY A 291 -1.72 -37.98 -4.82
C GLY A 291 -2.55 -38.72 -3.77
N PRO A 292 -3.19 -39.85 -4.12
CA PRO A 292 -4.00 -40.62 -3.19
C PRO A 292 -3.22 -41.01 -1.94
N GLY A 293 -3.60 -40.45 -0.78
CA GLY A 293 -2.96 -40.72 0.51
C GLY A 293 -1.57 -40.11 0.71
N LEU A 294 -1.08 -39.25 -0.20
CA LEU A 294 0.27 -38.68 -0.14
C LEU A 294 0.23 -37.16 -0.05
N TYR A 295 1.05 -36.56 0.82
CA TYR A 295 1.18 -35.12 0.96
C TYR A 295 2.36 -34.52 0.19
N CYS A 296 3.44 -35.27 0.04
CA CYS A 296 4.76 -34.87 -0.46
C CYS A 296 5.36 -33.69 0.33
N PRO A 297 5.67 -33.85 1.63
CA PRO A 297 6.04 -32.73 2.51
C PRO A 297 7.32 -31.99 2.10
N GLU A 298 8.29 -32.71 1.53
CA GLU A 298 9.61 -32.17 1.14
C GLU A 298 9.61 -31.54 -0.26
N ASN A 299 8.55 -31.73 -1.06
CA ASN A 299 8.47 -31.08 -2.36
C ASN A 299 8.34 -29.57 -2.17
N VAL A 300 9.02 -28.80 -3.03
CA VAL A 300 8.91 -27.35 -3.07
C VAL A 300 7.55 -26.92 -3.61
N VAL A 301 7.04 -25.80 -3.10
CA VAL A 301 5.77 -25.21 -3.58
C VAL A 301 6.02 -24.41 -4.85
N THR A 302 5.31 -24.73 -5.93
CA THR A 302 5.34 -23.92 -7.15
C THR A 302 4.46 -22.67 -7.01
N ARG A 303 4.71 -21.65 -7.84
CA ARG A 303 3.90 -20.41 -7.84
C ARG A 303 2.43 -20.69 -8.13
N ALA A 304 2.12 -21.62 -9.04
CA ALA A 304 0.75 -22.06 -9.30
C ALA A 304 0.07 -22.65 -8.05
N GLN A 305 0.78 -23.51 -7.31
CA GLN A 305 0.27 -24.06 -6.04
C GLN A 305 0.08 -22.97 -4.99
N MET A 306 1.02 -22.04 -4.90
CA MET A 306 0.93 -20.91 -3.98
C MET A 306 -0.33 -20.07 -4.22
N ALA A 307 -0.71 -19.82 -5.48
CA ALA A 307 -1.93 -19.09 -5.80
C ALA A 307 -3.20 -19.76 -5.25
N VAL A 308 -3.29 -21.08 -5.43
CA VAL A 308 -4.42 -21.86 -4.92
C VAL A 308 -4.42 -21.88 -3.39
N PHE A 309 -3.28 -22.21 -2.79
CA PHE A 309 -3.16 -22.31 -1.34
C PHE A 309 -3.47 -21.00 -0.64
N LEU A 310 -2.90 -19.89 -1.13
CA LEU A 310 -3.07 -18.58 -0.52
C LEU A 310 -4.54 -18.12 -0.54
N LEU A 311 -5.21 -18.23 -1.69
CA LEU A 311 -6.59 -17.80 -1.84
C LEU A 311 -7.57 -18.71 -1.10
N LYS A 312 -7.37 -20.03 -1.11
CA LYS A 312 -8.19 -20.95 -0.30
C LYS A 312 -7.98 -20.74 1.20
N THR A 313 -6.76 -20.43 1.62
CA THR A 313 -6.48 -20.09 3.01
C THR A 313 -7.26 -18.82 3.42
N LYS A 314 -7.21 -17.77 2.58
CA LYS A 314 -7.85 -16.47 2.84
C LYS A 314 -9.38 -16.51 2.79
N TYR A 315 -9.96 -17.22 1.81
CA TYR A 315 -11.40 -17.17 1.51
C TYR A 315 -12.17 -18.45 1.83
N GLY A 316 -11.47 -19.54 2.20
CA GLY A 316 -12.06 -20.83 2.54
C GLY A 316 -11.91 -21.89 1.44
N SER A 317 -12.12 -23.16 1.81
CA SER A 317 -11.91 -24.35 0.95
C SER A 317 -12.72 -24.35 -0.35
N ALA A 318 -13.94 -23.83 -0.27
CA ALA A 318 -14.89 -23.73 -1.38
C ALA A 318 -14.60 -22.56 -2.34
N TYR A 319 -13.61 -21.72 -2.03
CA TYR A 319 -13.29 -20.58 -2.87
C TYR A 319 -12.79 -21.05 -4.25
N SER A 320 -13.51 -20.62 -5.28
CA SER A 320 -13.22 -20.88 -6.69
C SER A 320 -13.46 -19.59 -7.48
N PRO A 321 -12.42 -18.79 -7.76
CA PRO A 321 -12.59 -17.56 -8.51
C PRO A 321 -12.97 -17.85 -9.97
N ALA A 322 -13.65 -16.90 -10.62
CA ALA A 322 -13.87 -16.97 -12.06
C ALA A 322 -12.59 -16.55 -12.81
N PRO A 323 -12.25 -17.21 -13.93
CA PRO A 323 -11.12 -16.78 -14.75
C PRO A 323 -11.41 -15.43 -15.42
N TYR A 324 -10.40 -14.56 -15.48
CA TYR A 324 -10.47 -13.30 -16.23
C TYR A 324 -10.29 -13.53 -17.75
N ASN A 325 -10.96 -12.69 -18.54
CA ASN A 325 -10.82 -12.64 -20.00
C ASN A 325 -10.81 -11.17 -20.47
N PRO A 326 -9.74 -10.68 -21.14
CA PRO A 326 -8.50 -11.39 -21.50
C PRO A 326 -7.64 -11.76 -20.28
N PRO A 327 -6.77 -12.81 -20.37
CA PRO A 327 -5.84 -13.15 -19.30
C PRO A 327 -4.79 -12.05 -19.10
N VAL A 328 -4.37 -11.84 -17.85
CA VAL A 328 -3.27 -10.94 -17.50
C VAL A 328 -1.91 -11.58 -17.85
N PHE A 329 -1.79 -12.91 -17.69
CA PHE A 329 -0.54 -13.62 -17.95
C PHE A 329 -0.64 -14.58 -19.14
N LEU A 330 0.32 -14.47 -20.06
CA LEU A 330 0.32 -15.20 -21.33
C LEU A 330 0.83 -16.64 -21.19
N ASP A 331 1.67 -16.91 -20.18
CA ASP A 331 2.23 -18.23 -19.86
C ASP A 331 1.30 -19.07 -18.97
N VAL A 332 0.09 -18.60 -18.70
CA VAL A 332 -0.95 -19.34 -17.98
C VAL A 332 -2.14 -19.60 -18.93
N PRO A 333 -2.08 -20.69 -19.73
CA PRO A 333 -3.07 -20.95 -20.79
C PRO A 333 -4.48 -21.15 -20.22
N VAL A 334 -5.51 -21.01 -21.06
CA VAL A 334 -6.95 -21.08 -20.66
C VAL A 334 -7.27 -22.36 -19.88
N GLY A 335 -6.68 -23.50 -20.25
CA GLY A 335 -6.88 -24.78 -19.57
C GLY A 335 -6.01 -25.01 -18.32
N HIS A 336 -5.16 -24.06 -17.91
CA HIS A 336 -4.28 -24.26 -16.76
C HIS A 336 -5.09 -24.29 -15.46
N TRP A 337 -4.94 -25.35 -14.66
CA TRP A 337 -5.73 -25.60 -13.44
C TRP A 337 -5.67 -24.46 -12.40
N ALA A 338 -4.54 -23.74 -12.34
CA ALA A 338 -4.37 -22.60 -11.43
C ALA A 338 -4.81 -21.25 -12.01
N ARG A 339 -5.25 -21.19 -13.29
CA ARG A 339 -5.46 -19.92 -14.01
C ARG A 339 -6.32 -18.94 -13.24
N ALA A 340 -7.51 -19.36 -12.82
CA ALA A 340 -8.44 -18.45 -12.15
C ALA A 340 -7.86 -17.89 -10.84
N PHE A 341 -7.10 -18.69 -10.10
CA PHE A 341 -6.42 -18.25 -8.87
C PHE A 341 -5.28 -17.27 -9.16
N VAL A 342 -4.48 -17.54 -10.19
CA VAL A 342 -3.39 -16.65 -10.61
C VAL A 342 -3.93 -15.28 -11.04
N GLU A 343 -4.96 -15.27 -11.88
CA GLU A 343 -5.63 -14.04 -12.32
C GLU A 343 -6.22 -13.28 -11.14
N GLN A 344 -6.83 -14.00 -10.19
CA GLN A 344 -7.38 -13.41 -8.98
C GLN A 344 -6.30 -12.77 -8.08
N LEU A 345 -5.10 -13.35 -8.00
CA LEU A 345 -3.98 -12.73 -7.30
C LEU A 345 -3.55 -11.41 -7.96
N ALA A 346 -3.51 -11.36 -9.29
CA ALA A 346 -3.18 -10.14 -10.03
C ALA A 346 -4.25 -9.06 -9.85
N ALA A 347 -5.53 -9.44 -9.92
CA ALA A 347 -6.65 -8.54 -9.69
C ALA A 347 -6.63 -7.92 -8.27
N GLN A 348 -6.09 -8.64 -7.28
CA GLN A 348 -5.91 -8.13 -5.90
C GLN A 348 -4.58 -7.38 -5.69
N GLY A 349 -3.75 -7.21 -6.73
CA GLY A 349 -2.43 -6.58 -6.61
C GLY A 349 -1.41 -7.37 -5.79
N ILE A 350 -1.71 -8.65 -5.52
CA ILE A 350 -0.84 -9.54 -4.73
C ILE A 350 0.40 -9.92 -5.54
N THR A 351 0.25 -10.17 -6.84
CA THR A 351 1.35 -10.52 -7.75
C THR A 351 1.36 -9.62 -8.98
N ALA A 352 2.56 -9.29 -9.45
CA ALA A 352 2.79 -8.66 -10.76
C ALA A 352 3.37 -9.66 -11.79
N GLY A 353 3.52 -10.93 -11.40
CA GLY A 353 4.23 -11.94 -12.20
C GLY A 353 5.74 -11.97 -11.94
N CYS A 354 6.46 -12.68 -12.79
CA CYS A 354 7.92 -12.75 -12.82
C CYS A 354 8.52 -11.87 -13.94
N GLY A 355 7.67 -11.31 -14.80
CA GLY A 355 8.04 -10.39 -15.88
C GLY A 355 6.79 -9.81 -16.53
N PRO A 356 6.94 -8.86 -17.47
CA PRO A 356 5.80 -8.23 -18.15
C PRO A 356 4.91 -9.27 -18.85
N GLY A 357 3.68 -9.47 -18.32
CA GLY A 357 2.72 -10.44 -18.86
C GLY A 357 3.07 -11.91 -18.62
N ILE A 358 4.03 -12.22 -17.74
CA ILE A 358 4.49 -13.59 -17.45
C ILE A 358 4.40 -13.89 -15.94
N TYR A 359 3.79 -15.01 -15.57
CA TYR A 359 3.58 -15.42 -14.19
C TYR A 359 4.65 -16.37 -13.63
N CYS A 360 5.24 -17.22 -14.48
CA CYS A 360 6.11 -18.35 -14.16
C CYS A 360 5.44 -19.38 -13.23
N PRO A 361 4.36 -20.07 -13.65
CA PRO A 361 3.57 -20.94 -12.77
C PRO A 361 4.35 -22.10 -12.15
N ASP A 362 5.33 -22.66 -12.86
CA ASP A 362 6.08 -23.84 -12.44
C ASP A 362 7.33 -23.51 -11.61
N ASN A 363 7.71 -22.23 -11.52
CA ASN A 363 8.87 -21.85 -10.72
C ASN A 363 8.59 -22.09 -9.22
N PRO A 364 9.59 -22.58 -8.47
CA PRO A 364 9.50 -22.66 -7.02
C PRO A 364 9.34 -21.28 -6.38
N VAL A 365 8.61 -21.22 -5.26
CA VAL A 365 8.47 -20.02 -4.45
C VAL A 365 9.63 -19.93 -3.46
N THR A 366 10.36 -18.82 -3.51
CA THR A 366 11.40 -18.50 -2.52
C THR A 366 10.80 -17.91 -1.25
N ARG A 367 11.54 -17.93 -0.14
CA ARG A 367 11.09 -17.41 1.16
C ARG A 367 10.77 -15.92 1.11
N GLU A 368 11.56 -15.13 0.39
CA GLU A 368 11.28 -13.69 0.19
C GLU A 368 9.99 -13.46 -0.60
N GLN A 369 9.72 -14.28 -1.64
CA GLN A 369 8.48 -14.20 -2.41
C GLN A 369 7.28 -14.62 -1.55
N MET A 370 7.43 -15.66 -0.73
CA MET A 370 6.43 -16.08 0.25
C MET A 370 6.07 -14.93 1.21
N ALA A 371 7.06 -14.17 1.71
CA ALA A 371 6.81 -13.02 2.58
C ALA A 371 5.94 -11.95 1.90
N VAL A 372 6.22 -11.65 0.62
CA VAL A 372 5.40 -10.73 -0.19
C VAL A 372 3.98 -11.26 -0.33
N PHE A 373 3.82 -12.53 -0.69
CA PHE A 373 2.50 -13.15 -0.87
C PHE A 373 1.66 -13.08 0.40
N LEU A 374 2.21 -13.48 1.55
CA LEU A 374 1.47 -13.46 2.82
C LEU A 374 1.12 -12.04 3.24
N THR A 375 2.08 -11.11 3.19
CA THR A 375 1.85 -9.72 3.60
C THR A 375 0.76 -9.07 2.77
N LYS A 376 0.82 -9.22 1.44
CA LYS A 376 -0.18 -8.62 0.55
C LYS A 376 -1.54 -9.31 0.67
N ALA A 377 -1.58 -10.62 0.89
CA ALA A 377 -2.85 -11.33 1.02
C ALA A 377 -3.57 -11.02 2.34
N PHE A 378 -2.86 -10.95 3.46
CA PHE A 378 -3.44 -10.80 4.79
C PHE A 378 -3.37 -9.37 5.36
N GLY A 379 -2.68 -8.45 4.70
CA GLY A 379 -2.74 -7.02 4.99
C GLY A 379 -1.95 -6.57 6.23
N TYR A 380 -0.79 -7.20 6.47
CA TYR A 380 0.17 -6.74 7.51
C TYR A 380 0.88 -5.45 7.10
#